data_AF-A0A2P4S9R7-F1
#
_entry.id   AF-A0A2P4S9R7-F1
#
_cell.length_a   1.000
_cell.length_b   1.000
_cell.length_c   1.000
_cell.angle_alpha   90.00
_cell.angle_beta   90.00
_cell.angle_gamma   90.00
#
_symmetry.space_group_name_H-M   'P 1'
#
loop_
_entity.id
_entity.type
_entity.pdbx_description
1 polymer ?
#
loop_
_entity_poly.entity_id
_entity_poly.type
_entity_poly.pdbx_seq_one_letter_code
_entity_poly.pdbx_strand_id
1 'polypeptide(L)' 'DGMKMVQSRAILCYIAGKYNLYGKDLKERAWIDMYVEGTTDLMGMIMALPFQAADVKEKNIALIIERATTRYFPVYEK' A
#
# COMPACT_ATOMS: atom_id res chain seq x y z
N ASP A 1 23.57 8.09 0.95
CA ASP A 1 24.36 7.08 0.20
C ASP A 1 24.62 7.52 -1.25
N GLY A 2 24.44 8.80 -1.61
CA GLY A 2 24.77 9.30 -2.95
C GLY A 2 23.93 8.76 -4.12
N MET A 3 22.98 7.86 -3.86
CA MET A 3 22.13 7.25 -4.88
C MET A 3 21.06 8.19 -5.41
N LYS A 4 20.81 8.15 -6.72
CA LYS A 4 19.68 8.81 -7.38
C LYS A 4 18.57 7.79 -7.66
N MET A 5 17.75 7.53 -6.65
CA MET A 5 16.69 6.53 -6.75
C MET A 5 15.39 7.14 -7.30
N VAL A 6 14.69 6.35 -8.10
CA VAL A 6 13.35 6.63 -8.62
C VAL A 6 12.42 5.47 -8.22
N GLN A 7 11.11 5.63 -8.43
CA GLN A 7 10.06 4.72 -7.96
C GLN A 7 9.89 4.69 -6.43
N SER A 8 8.71 5.10 -5.96
CA SER A 8 8.39 5.23 -4.53
C SER A 8 8.64 3.93 -3.76
N ARG A 9 8.26 2.77 -4.33
CA ARG A 9 8.49 1.47 -3.67
C ARG A 9 9.97 1.16 -3.47
N ALA A 10 10.81 1.40 -4.47
CA ALA A 10 12.25 1.15 -4.34
C ALA A 10 12.87 2.03 -3.25
N ILE A 11 12.49 3.31 -3.19
CA ILE A 11 12.94 4.26 -2.16
C ILE A 11 12.50 3.82 -0.77
N LEU A 12 11.23 3.45 -0.60
CA LEU A 12 10.69 2.97 0.68
C LEU A 12 11.36 1.68 1.16
N CYS A 13 11.52 0.70 0.26
CA CYS A 13 12.22 -0.55 0.53
C CYS A 13 13.67 -0.31 0.99
N TYR A 14 14.36 0.62 0.33
CA TYR A 14 15.72 0.97 0.68
C TYR A 14 15.81 1.61 2.07
N ILE A 15 14.95 2.58 2.37
CA ILE A 15 14.87 3.23 3.69
C ILE A 15 14.54 2.18 4.76
N ALA A 16 13.53 1.33 4.52
CA ALA A 16 13.14 0.29 5.48
C ALA A 16 14.30 -0.68 5.77
N GLY A 17 15.03 -1.14 4.74
CA GLY A 17 16.20 -1.99 4.91
C GLY A 17 17.33 -1.30 5.67
N LYS A 18 17.63 -0.05 5.31
CA LYS A 18 18.71 0.73 5.93
C LYS A 18 18.50 0.95 7.43
N TYR A 19 17.25 1.10 7.86
CA TYR A 19 16.91 1.40 9.25
C TYR A 19 16.33 0.19 10.01
N ASN A 20 16.56 -1.04 9.50
CA ASN A 20 16.12 -2.29 10.14
C ASN A 20 14.60 -2.39 10.38
N LEU A 21 13.80 -1.82 9.47
CA LEU A 21 12.34 -1.84 9.48
C LEU A 21 11.74 -2.82 8.44
N TYR A 22 12.56 -3.69 7.84
CA TYR A 22 12.14 -4.56 6.73
C TYR A 22 12.29 -6.07 7.02
N GLY A 23 12.15 -6.46 8.28
CA GLY A 23 12.25 -7.85 8.73
C GLY A 23 13.69 -8.35 8.81
N LYS A 24 13.93 -9.35 9.66
CA LYS A 24 15.27 -9.94 9.86
C LYS A 24 15.56 -11.12 8.93
N ASP A 25 14.51 -11.70 8.35
CA ASP A 25 14.59 -12.87 7.48
C ASP A 25 13.59 -12.77 6.32
N LEU A 26 13.69 -13.71 5.38
CA LEU A 26 12.83 -13.74 4.19
C LEU A 26 11.34 -13.87 4.54
N LYS A 27 11.01 -14.58 5.62
CA LYS A 27 9.62 -14.81 6.01
C LYS A 27 9.00 -13.53 6.57
N GLU A 28 9.70 -12.84 7.46
CA GLU A 28 9.26 -11.53 7.97
C GLU A 28 9.16 -10.49 6.87
N ARG A 29 10.14 -10.46 5.96
CA ARG A 29 10.11 -9.57 4.80
C ARG A 29 8.92 -9.85 3.88
N ALA A 30 8.62 -11.12 3.62
CA ALA A 30 7.46 -11.51 2.81
C ALA A 30 6.13 -11.07 3.43
N TRP A 31 5.99 -11.14 4.77
CA TRP A 31 4.83 -10.59 5.46
C TRP A 31 4.72 -9.08 5.29
N ILE A 32 5.82 -8.34 5.50
CA ILE A 32 5.85 -6.89 5.32
C ILE A 32 5.48 -6.52 3.88
N ASP A 33 6.06 -7.19 2.88
CA ASP A 33 5.75 -6.96 1.48
C ASP A 33 4.28 -7.22 1.16
N MET A 34 3.70 -8.32 1.65
CA MET A 34 2.28 -8.63 1.46
C MET A 34 1.37 -7.54 2.04
N TYR A 35 1.67 -7.05 3.25
CA TYR A 35 0.91 -5.98 3.89
C TYR A 35 1.05 -4.63 3.15
N VAL A 36 2.26 -4.29 2.71
CA VAL A 36 2.53 -3.08 1.95
C VAL A 36 1.85 -3.10 0.58
N GLU A 37 1.86 -4.22 -0.14
CA GLU A 37 1.15 -4.35 -1.42
C GLU A 37 -0.37 -4.20 -1.23
N GLY A 38 -0.94 -4.87 -0.21
CA GLY A 38 -2.36 -4.77 0.07
C GLY A 38 -2.82 -3.33 0.39
N THR A 39 -2.05 -2.62 1.20
CA THR A 39 -2.32 -1.19 1.47
C THR A 39 -2.07 -0.30 0.24
N THR A 40 -1.07 -0.61 -0.59
CA THR A 40 -0.76 0.15 -1.81
C THR A 40 -1.90 0.08 -2.83
N ASP A 41 -2.50 -1.09 -3.03
CA ASP A 41 -3.68 -1.24 -3.89
C ASP A 41 -4.84 -0.34 -3.42
N LEU A 42 -5.13 -0.36 -2.12
CA LEU A 42 -6.20 0.44 -1.53
C LEU A 42 -5.92 1.94 -1.64
N MET A 43 -4.70 2.36 -1.31
CA MET A 43 -4.26 3.75 -1.46
C MET A 43 -4.32 4.22 -2.92
N GLY A 44 -3.95 3.36 -3.89
CA GLY A 44 -4.04 3.69 -5.31
C GLY A 44 -5.46 4.04 -5.75
N MET A 45 -6.46 3.29 -5.27
CA MET A 45 -7.88 3.61 -5.52
C MET A 45 -8.28 4.95 -4.90
N ILE A 46 -7.85 5.23 -3.66
CA ILE A 46 -8.14 6.49 -2.96
C ILE A 46 -7.46 7.68 -3.65
N MET A 47 -6.20 7.54 -4.08
CA MET A 47 -5.43 8.58 -4.75
C MET A 47 -6.05 9.01 -6.09
N ALA A 48 -6.81 8.13 -6.74
CA ALA A 48 -7.51 8.46 -7.98
C ALA A 48 -8.77 9.31 -7.75
N LEU A 49 -9.38 9.27 -6.56
CA LEU A 49 -10.67 9.93 -6.29
C LEU A 49 -10.71 11.45 -6.58
N PRO A 50 -9.67 12.25 -6.27
CA PRO A 50 -9.68 13.68 -6.57
C PRO A 50 -9.71 14.01 -8.07
N PHE A 51 -9.34 13.05 -8.92
CA PHE A 51 -9.23 13.22 -10.38
C PHE A 51 -10.46 12.70 -11.13
N GLN A 52 -11.49 12.22 -10.43
CA GLN A 52 -12.69 11.63 -11.02
C GLN A 52 -13.85 12.63 -11.09
N ALA A 53 -14.71 12.44 -12.08
CA ALA A 53 -15.99 13.14 -12.16
C ALA A 53 -16.88 12.78 -10.95
N ALA A 54 -17.76 13.71 -10.54
CA ALA A 54 -18.52 13.60 -9.29
C ALA A 54 -19.39 12.32 -9.23
N ASP A 55 -20.03 11.95 -10.34
CA ASP A 55 -20.89 10.78 -10.48
C ASP A 55 -20.12 9.45 -10.37
N VAL A 56 -18.87 9.43 -10.86
CA VAL A 56 -17.97 8.27 -10.77
C VAL A 56 -17.37 8.16 -9.37
N LYS A 57 -17.08 9.31 -8.73
CA LYS A 57 -16.47 9.39 -7.41
C LYS A 57 -17.32 8.73 -6.33
N GLU A 58 -18.64 8.97 -6.30
CA GLU A 58 -19.54 8.36 -5.30
C GLU A 58 -19.55 6.83 -5.42
N LYS A 59 -19.65 6.29 -6.64
CA LYS A 59 -19.59 4.84 -6.89
C LYS A 59 -18.26 4.23 -6.47
N ASN A 60 -17.15 4.92 -6.76
CA ASN A 60 -15.83 4.44 -6.39
C ASN A 60 -15.57 4.50 -4.89
N ILE A 61 -16.12 5.48 -4.17
CA ILE A 61 -16.06 5.51 -2.70
C ILE A 61 -16.74 4.27 -2.11
N ALA A 62 -17.93 3.91 -2.58
CA ALA A 62 -18.62 2.71 -2.11
C ALA A 62 -17.80 1.43 -2.36
N LEU A 63 -17.22 1.30 -3.56
CA LEU A 63 -16.35 0.17 -3.91
C LEU A 63 -15.07 0.12 -3.05
N ILE A 64 -14.46 1.27 -2.76
CA ILE A 64 -13.28 1.37 -1.90
C ILE A 64 -13.60 0.90 -0.49
N ILE A 65 -14.73 1.34 0.08
CA ILE A 65 -15.19 0.92 1.40
C ILE A 65 -15.41 -0.60 1.44
N GLU A 66 -16.11 -1.14 0.44
CA GLU A 66 -16.34 -2.58 0.31
C GLU A 66 -15.02 -3.36 0.28
N ARG A 67 -14.09 -2.97 -0.59
CA ARG A 67 -12.78 -3.64 -0.71
C ARG A 67 -11.95 -3.50 0.57
N ALA A 68 -11.98 -2.34 1.22
CA ALA A 68 -11.28 -2.11 2.48
C ALA A 68 -11.75 -3.11 3.55
N THR A 69 -13.06 -3.23 3.76
CA THR A 69 -13.63 -4.04 4.85
C THR A 69 -13.68 -5.54 4.56
N THR A 70 -13.79 -5.95 3.29
CA THR A 70 -13.93 -7.36 2.93
C THR A 70 -12.63 -8.03 2.52
N ARG A 71 -11.67 -7.28 1.96
CA ARG A 71 -10.43 -7.84 1.39
C ARG A 71 -9.18 -7.43 2.17
N TYR A 72 -9.03 -6.16 2.51
CA TYR A 72 -7.76 -5.65 3.03
C TYR A 72 -7.70 -5.68 4.57
N PHE A 73 -8.67 -5.07 5.27
CA PHE A 73 -8.66 -4.96 6.73
C PHE A 73 -8.66 -6.30 7.48
N PRO A 74 -9.42 -7.33 7.04
CA PRO A 74 -9.41 -8.63 7.72
C PRO A 74 -8.03 -9.32 7.80
N VAL A 75 -7.06 -8.89 6.98
CA VAL A 75 -5.69 -9.40 7.01
C VAL A 75 -4.90 -8.86 8.21
N TYR A 76 -5.25 -7.68 8.74
CA TYR A 76 -4.54 -7.02 9.84
C TYR A 76 -5.18 -7.23 11.22
N GLU A 77 -6.44 -7.68 11.26
CA GLU A 77 -7.24 -7.80 12.49
C GLU A 77 -7.18 -9.20 13.14
N LYS A 78 -6.20 -10.03 12.77
CA LYS A 78 -6.03 -11.39 13.30
C LYS A 78 -5.16 -11.45 14.55
#